data_AF-A0A7Y0ARG6-F1
#
_entry.id   AF-A0A7Y0ARG6-F1
#
_cell.length_a   1.000
_cell.length_b   1.000
_cell.length_c   1.000
_cell.angle_alpha   90.00
_cell.angle_beta   90.00
_cell.angle_gamma   90.00
#
_symmetry.space_group_name_H-M   'P 1'
#
loop_
_entity.id
_entity.type
_entity.pdbx_description
1 polymer ?
#
loop_
_entity_poly.entity_id
_entity_poly.type
_entity_poly.pdbx_seq_one_letter_code
_entity_poly.pdbx_strand_id
1 'polypeptide(L)'
;MNYVVHMMVDNVPVGTYSQEKQTWMWSWFNDSSIEKSKYKFLIVKEFGVKNQYEKLQEGTFPSDEFDGWELTSVCLDFLNGIGAYKVNSDHLDFYMVLTAVEERNSKDVQQFRQKTVDCNQHGYSRPGFVCQHLDCKTVRGFQEAFDTYKGMELAEDDDFQAWCDECEKVRVEHGEWNEESESFAQIKLVCENCYFELKEFNQISNN
;
A
#
# COMPACT_ATOMS: atom_id res chain seq x y z
N MET A 1 27.23 -0.48 12.18
CA MET A 1 26.20 -0.49 11.14
C MET A 1 25.01 -1.28 11.67
N ASN A 2 23.89 -0.62 11.93
CA ASN A 2 22.66 -1.30 12.32
C ASN A 2 21.88 -1.59 11.03
N TYR A 3 21.80 -2.85 10.65
CA TYR A 3 20.94 -3.27 9.54
C TYR A 3 19.50 -3.30 10.04
N VAL A 4 18.66 -2.42 9.52
CA VAL A 4 17.20 -2.48 9.76
C VAL A 4 16.60 -3.41 8.71
N VAL A 5 16.02 -4.53 9.17
CA VAL A 5 15.31 -5.45 8.29
C VAL A 5 13.84 -5.05 8.27
N HIS A 6 13.38 -4.47 7.15
CA HIS A 6 11.96 -4.26 6.90
C HIS A 6 11.30 -5.59 6.51
N MET A 7 10.24 -5.95 7.23
CA MET A 7 9.47 -7.17 7.07
C MET A 7 7.99 -6.79 6.94
N MET A 8 7.30 -7.33 5.95
CA MET A 8 5.86 -7.16 5.79
C MET A 8 5.17 -8.39 6.35
N VAL A 9 4.09 -8.17 7.09
CA VAL A 9 3.41 -9.22 7.83
C VAL A 9 1.91 -9.06 7.63
N ASP A 10 1.29 -10.12 7.12
CA ASP A 10 -0.15 -10.21 7.04
C ASP A 10 -0.74 -10.26 8.44
N ASN A 11 -1.75 -9.43 8.69
CA ASN A 11 -2.39 -9.34 9.98
C ASN A 11 -3.92 -9.28 9.86
N VAL A 12 -4.57 -9.71 10.92
CA VAL A 12 -6.03 -9.67 11.08
C VAL A 12 -6.32 -8.91 12.38
N PRO A 13 -7.06 -7.79 12.34
CA PRO A 13 -7.38 -7.04 13.53
C PRO A 13 -8.34 -7.82 14.41
N VAL A 14 -8.03 -7.94 15.70
CA VAL A 14 -8.82 -8.67 16.69
C VAL A 14 -9.81 -7.73 17.38
N GLY A 15 -9.32 -6.60 17.87
CA GLY A 15 -10.13 -5.64 18.59
C GLY A 15 -9.28 -4.55 19.24
N THR A 16 -9.94 -3.70 19.99
CA THR A 16 -9.33 -2.58 20.68
C THR A 16 -9.72 -2.52 22.14
N TYR A 17 -8.76 -2.12 22.98
CA TYR A 17 -8.99 -1.84 24.39
C TYR A 17 -8.86 -0.34 24.64
N SER A 18 -9.95 0.31 25.08
CA SER A 18 -9.93 1.70 25.49
C SER A 18 -9.46 1.81 26.93
N GLN A 19 -8.31 2.43 27.14
CA GLN A 19 -7.75 2.64 28.48
C GLN A 19 -8.61 3.61 29.31
N GLU A 20 -9.17 4.64 28.65
CA GLU A 20 -10.04 5.62 29.31
C GLU A 20 -11.38 5.05 29.75
N LYS A 21 -12.00 4.24 28.88
CA LYS A 21 -13.33 3.67 29.14
C LYS A 21 -13.27 2.32 29.84
N GLN A 22 -12.10 1.69 29.90
CA GLN A 22 -11.89 0.33 30.38
C GLN A 22 -12.85 -0.66 29.70
N THR A 23 -12.86 -0.60 28.37
CA THR A 23 -13.76 -1.41 27.55
C THR A 23 -13.00 -2.05 26.40
N TRP A 24 -13.35 -3.30 26.13
CA TRP A 24 -12.97 -4.00 24.92
C TRP A 24 -14.01 -3.77 23.84
N MET A 25 -13.57 -3.66 22.58
CA MET A 25 -14.42 -3.67 21.40
C MET A 25 -13.82 -4.60 20.35
N TRP A 26 -14.61 -5.57 19.90
CA TRP A 26 -14.21 -6.47 18.83
C TRP A 26 -14.10 -5.76 17.48
N SER A 27 -13.12 -6.15 16.68
CA SER A 27 -12.93 -5.60 15.33
C SER A 27 -14.14 -5.87 14.43
N TRP A 28 -14.73 -7.06 14.48
CA TRP A 28 -15.92 -7.42 13.71
C TRP A 28 -17.16 -6.61 14.09
N PHE A 29 -17.20 -5.99 15.28
CA PHE A 29 -18.27 -5.10 15.73
C PHE A 29 -17.99 -3.64 15.38
N ASN A 30 -16.72 -3.27 15.17
CA ASN A 30 -16.33 -1.90 14.89
C ASN A 30 -16.57 -1.54 13.41
N ASP A 31 -17.70 -0.88 13.13
CA ASP A 31 -18.05 -0.41 11.78
C ASP A 31 -17.10 0.67 11.23
N SER A 32 -16.34 1.35 12.08
CA SER A 32 -15.36 2.36 11.63
C SER A 32 -14.05 1.75 11.11
N SER A 33 -13.79 0.48 11.39
CA SER A 33 -12.63 -0.25 10.86
C SER A 33 -12.92 -0.75 9.44
N ILE A 34 -12.03 -0.44 8.49
CA ILE A 34 -12.21 -0.67 7.05
C ILE A 34 -11.75 -2.09 6.65
N GLU A 35 -10.92 -2.72 7.48
CA GLU A 35 -10.24 -3.98 7.20
C GLU A 35 -11.23 -5.16 7.14
N LYS A 36 -11.57 -5.62 5.93
CA LYS A 36 -12.47 -6.77 5.73
C LYS A 36 -11.98 -8.07 6.40
N SER A 37 -10.68 -8.20 6.64
CA SER A 37 -10.10 -9.36 7.33
C SER A 37 -10.67 -9.54 8.74
N LYS A 38 -11.17 -8.48 9.39
CA LYS A 38 -11.81 -8.52 10.72
C LYS A 38 -12.94 -9.56 10.83
N TYR A 39 -13.65 -9.83 9.73
CA TYR A 39 -14.74 -10.79 9.70
C TYR A 39 -14.29 -12.26 9.80
N LYS A 40 -12.98 -12.54 9.68
CA LYS A 40 -12.44 -13.88 9.97
C LYS A 40 -12.74 -14.34 11.40
N PHE A 41 -12.93 -13.41 12.34
CA PHE A 41 -13.25 -13.73 13.74
C PHE A 41 -14.75 -13.92 14.04
N LEU A 42 -15.63 -13.88 13.03
CA LEU A 42 -17.02 -14.30 13.22
C LEU A 42 -17.12 -15.76 13.70
N ILE A 43 -16.15 -16.61 13.33
CA ILE A 43 -16.07 -17.99 13.85
C ILE A 43 -15.83 -18.04 15.37
N VAL A 44 -15.08 -17.09 15.93
CA VAL A 44 -14.86 -16.97 17.38
C VAL A 44 -16.15 -16.55 18.07
N LYS A 45 -16.90 -15.63 17.45
CA LYS A 45 -18.24 -15.24 17.92
C LYS A 45 -19.21 -16.42 17.94
N GLU A 46 -19.28 -17.18 16.85
CA GLU A 46 -20.11 -18.39 16.76
C GLU A 46 -19.73 -19.42 17.83
N PHE A 47 -18.44 -19.63 18.05
CA PHE A 47 -17.95 -20.48 19.15
C PHE A 47 -18.37 -19.94 20.53
N GLY A 48 -18.31 -18.63 20.73
CA GLY A 48 -18.78 -17.95 21.94
C GLY A 48 -20.25 -18.22 22.22
N VAL A 49 -21.11 -18.04 21.22
CA VAL A 49 -22.56 -18.32 21.32
C VAL A 49 -22.81 -19.78 21.67
N LYS A 50 -22.15 -20.71 20.97
CA LYS A 50 -22.34 -22.16 21.16
C LYS A 50 -21.97 -22.62 22.56
N ASN A 51 -20.94 -22.02 23.16
CA ASN A 51 -20.39 -22.43 24.46
C ASN A 51 -20.74 -21.47 25.60
N GLN A 52 -21.57 -20.46 25.35
CA GLN A 52 -22.02 -19.47 26.35
C GLN A 52 -20.87 -18.64 26.96
N TYR A 53 -19.89 -18.26 26.13
CA TYR A 53 -18.84 -17.32 26.51
C TYR A 53 -19.23 -15.89 26.12
N GLU A 54 -19.73 -15.11 27.08
CA GLU A 54 -20.24 -13.74 26.87
C GLU A 54 -19.21 -12.82 26.18
N LYS A 55 -17.96 -12.80 26.68
CA LYS A 55 -16.87 -11.98 26.12
C LYS A 55 -16.54 -12.30 24.65
N LEU A 56 -16.90 -13.49 24.15
CA LEU A 56 -16.66 -13.87 22.75
C LEU A 56 -17.80 -13.48 21.82
N GLN A 57 -19.00 -13.22 22.35
CA GLN A 57 -20.18 -12.92 21.53
C GLN A 57 -20.65 -11.46 21.58
N GLU A 58 -20.35 -10.75 22.67
CA GLU A 58 -20.68 -9.34 22.84
C GLU A 58 -19.69 -8.45 22.08
N GLY A 59 -20.19 -7.46 21.35
CA GLY A 59 -19.35 -6.59 20.51
C GLY A 59 -18.45 -5.65 21.30
N THR A 60 -18.97 -5.10 22.39
CA THR A 60 -18.26 -4.20 23.31
C THR A 60 -18.67 -4.51 24.74
N PHE A 61 -17.71 -4.59 25.67
CA PHE A 61 -17.96 -4.89 27.07
C PHE A 61 -16.88 -4.29 27.99
N PRO A 62 -17.16 -4.12 29.30
CA PRO A 62 -16.14 -3.73 30.27
C PRO A 62 -15.01 -4.76 30.32
N SER A 63 -13.77 -4.29 30.28
CA SER A 63 -12.59 -5.16 30.23
C SER A 63 -11.41 -4.53 30.96
N ASP A 64 -10.33 -5.29 31.11
CA ASP A 64 -9.05 -4.80 31.60
C ASP A 64 -7.92 -4.94 30.56
N GLU A 65 -6.69 -4.65 30.98
CA GLU A 65 -5.49 -4.72 30.14
C GLU A 65 -5.04 -6.15 29.79
N PHE A 66 -5.57 -7.17 30.50
CA PHE A 66 -5.25 -8.58 30.25
C PHE A 66 -6.19 -9.18 29.22
N ASP A 67 -7.47 -8.79 29.24
CA ASP A 67 -8.51 -9.27 28.32
C ASP A 67 -8.05 -9.18 26.85
N GLY A 68 -7.39 -8.10 26.46
CA GLY A 68 -6.91 -7.95 25.08
C GLY A 68 -5.95 -9.07 24.64
N TRP A 69 -5.04 -9.51 25.51
CA TRP A 69 -4.13 -10.61 25.21
C TRP A 69 -4.83 -11.96 25.22
N GLU A 70 -5.75 -12.19 26.16
CA GLU A 70 -6.51 -13.44 26.26
C GLU A 70 -7.38 -13.65 25.01
N LEU A 71 -8.13 -12.63 24.61
CA LEU A 71 -8.98 -12.69 23.42
C LEU A 71 -8.16 -12.83 22.13
N THR A 72 -7.00 -12.17 22.07
CA THR A 72 -6.05 -12.33 20.96
C THR A 72 -5.48 -13.75 20.91
N SER A 73 -5.21 -14.37 22.05
CA SER A 73 -4.71 -15.75 22.10
C SER A 73 -5.72 -16.78 21.59
N VAL A 74 -7.00 -16.59 21.89
CA VAL A 74 -8.09 -17.39 21.31
C VAL A 74 -8.10 -17.22 19.79
N CYS A 75 -8.03 -15.98 19.32
CA CYS A 75 -8.02 -15.66 17.90
C CYS A 75 -6.81 -16.25 17.15
N LEU A 76 -5.64 -16.25 17.80
CA LEU A 76 -4.41 -16.84 17.29
C LEU A 76 -4.60 -18.34 16.99
N ASP A 77 -5.19 -19.07 17.93
CA ASP A 77 -5.46 -20.52 17.80
C ASP A 77 -6.45 -20.79 16.64
N PHE A 78 -7.57 -20.06 16.57
CA PHE A 78 -8.56 -20.23 15.52
C PHE A 78 -8.04 -19.98 14.11
N LEU A 79 -7.07 -19.08 13.94
CA LEU A 79 -6.48 -18.78 12.63
C LEU A 79 -5.20 -19.57 12.33
N ASN A 80 -4.72 -20.40 13.27
CA ASN A 80 -3.36 -20.95 13.24
C ASN A 80 -2.32 -19.84 12.97
N GLY A 81 -2.50 -18.68 13.62
CA GLY A 81 -1.63 -17.53 13.42
C GLY A 81 -0.22 -17.78 13.95
N ILE A 82 0.72 -17.01 13.43
CA ILE A 82 2.16 -17.14 13.73
C ILE A 82 2.63 -16.22 14.85
N GLY A 83 1.78 -15.27 15.28
CA GLY A 83 2.09 -14.36 16.37
C GLY A 83 0.93 -13.43 16.71
N ALA A 84 1.05 -12.78 17.86
CA ALA A 84 0.15 -11.73 18.31
C ALA A 84 0.94 -10.41 18.39
N TYR A 85 0.30 -9.30 18.03
CA TYR A 85 0.92 -7.98 18.08
C TYR A 85 -0.03 -6.96 18.67
N LYS A 86 0.53 -6.04 19.47
CA LYS A 86 -0.19 -4.93 20.08
C LYS A 86 0.43 -3.60 19.66
N VAL A 87 -0.40 -2.68 19.19
CA VAL A 87 -0.02 -1.28 18.99
C VAL A 87 -0.59 -0.47 20.14
N ASN A 88 0.29 0.24 20.86
CA ASN A 88 -0.10 1.20 21.87
C ASN A 88 -0.29 2.58 21.23
N SER A 89 -1.46 3.16 21.42
CA SER A 89 -1.72 4.60 21.24
C SER A 89 -1.96 5.24 22.62
N ASP A 90 -2.14 6.56 22.67
CA ASP A 90 -2.27 7.31 23.92
C ASP A 90 -3.46 6.84 24.80
N HIS A 91 -4.56 6.42 24.16
CA HIS A 91 -5.81 6.05 24.87
C HIS A 91 -6.44 4.73 24.40
N LEU A 92 -5.86 4.10 23.38
CA LEU A 92 -6.46 2.95 22.70
C LEU A 92 -5.36 1.97 22.29
N ASP A 93 -5.47 0.74 22.80
CA ASP A 93 -4.59 -0.35 22.40
C ASP A 93 -5.27 -1.14 21.28
N PHE A 94 -4.53 -1.42 20.21
CA PHE A 94 -5.00 -2.22 19.07
C PHE A 94 -4.33 -3.59 19.09
N TYR A 95 -5.13 -4.64 18.94
CA TYR A 95 -4.65 -6.02 18.97
C TYR A 95 -4.87 -6.69 17.63
N MET A 96 -3.86 -7.44 17.17
CA MET A 96 -3.84 -8.09 15.87
C MET A 96 -3.22 -9.49 15.99
N VAL A 97 -3.73 -10.41 15.18
CA VAL A 97 -3.07 -11.71 14.91
C VAL A 97 -2.26 -11.57 13.64
N LEU A 98 -1.00 -11.97 13.70
CA LEU A 98 -0.11 -12.10 12.55
C LEU A 98 -0.33 -13.48 11.93
N THR A 99 -0.60 -13.55 10.63
CA THR A 99 -0.94 -14.81 9.94
C THR A 99 0.15 -15.32 9.01
N ALA A 100 0.96 -14.43 8.43
CA ALA A 100 2.07 -14.81 7.57
C ALA A 100 3.15 -13.73 7.57
N VAL A 101 4.40 -14.14 7.37
CA VAL A 101 5.50 -13.24 7.01
C VAL A 101 5.65 -13.28 5.51
N GLU A 102 5.55 -12.13 4.86
CA GLU A 102 5.73 -12.03 3.43
C GLU A 102 7.22 -12.03 3.07
N GLU A 103 7.57 -12.77 2.01
CA GLU A 103 8.93 -12.76 1.48
C GLU A 103 9.29 -11.37 0.99
N ARG A 104 10.50 -10.89 1.31
CA ARG A 104 10.95 -9.54 0.92
C ARG A 104 10.82 -9.28 -0.59
N ASN A 105 10.98 -10.33 -1.40
CA ASN A 105 10.93 -10.25 -2.86
C ASN A 105 9.57 -10.69 -3.42
N SER A 106 8.54 -10.88 -2.58
CA SER A 106 7.19 -11.10 -3.10
C SER A 106 6.69 -9.84 -3.80
N LYS A 107 5.87 -10.03 -4.83
CA LYS A 107 5.32 -8.93 -5.63
C LYS A 107 4.58 -7.91 -4.78
N ASP A 108 3.81 -8.40 -3.80
CA ASP A 108 3.00 -7.56 -2.91
C ASP A 108 3.90 -6.67 -2.03
N VAL A 109 5.02 -7.21 -1.53
CA VAL A 109 5.99 -6.45 -0.72
C VAL A 109 6.72 -5.42 -1.56
N GLN A 110 7.14 -5.79 -2.77
CA GLN A 110 7.80 -4.86 -3.69
C GLN A 110 6.87 -3.72 -4.08
N GLN A 111 5.60 -4.02 -4.38
CA GLN A 111 4.60 -3.02 -4.71
C GLN A 111 4.27 -2.10 -3.53
N PHE A 112 4.15 -2.64 -2.31
CA PHE A 112 3.90 -1.83 -1.11
C PHE A 112 5.04 -0.85 -0.80
N ARG A 113 6.28 -1.20 -1.15
CA ARG A 113 7.45 -0.34 -0.96
C ARG A 113 7.61 0.75 -2.02
N GLN A 114 6.92 0.64 -3.16
CA GLN A 114 7.03 1.63 -4.22
C GLN A 114 6.45 2.97 -3.76
N LYS A 115 7.15 4.05 -4.09
CA LYS A 115 6.69 5.42 -3.84
C LYS A 115 5.33 5.61 -4.51
N THR A 116 4.45 6.43 -3.93
CA THR A 116 3.13 6.74 -4.52
C THR A 116 2.91 8.25 -4.62
N VAL A 117 2.20 8.67 -5.65
CA VAL A 117 1.69 10.04 -5.84
C VAL A 117 0.16 10.04 -5.88
N ASP A 118 -0.47 11.05 -5.28
CA ASP A 118 -1.92 11.25 -5.35
C ASP A 118 -2.27 12.01 -6.65
N CYS A 119 -2.94 11.33 -7.57
CA CYS A 119 -3.42 11.92 -8.80
C CYS A 119 -4.90 12.28 -8.68
N ASN A 120 -5.25 13.54 -8.95
CA ASN A 120 -6.64 14.00 -8.93
C ASN A 120 -7.59 13.24 -9.89
N GLN A 121 -7.06 12.48 -10.86
CA GLN A 121 -7.84 11.69 -11.81
C GLN A 121 -7.84 10.19 -11.49
N HIS A 122 -6.71 9.64 -11.04
CA HIS A 122 -6.50 8.19 -10.90
C HIS A 122 -6.28 7.72 -9.45
N GLY A 123 -6.29 8.62 -8.48
CA GLY A 123 -5.95 8.33 -7.09
C GLY A 123 -4.47 8.02 -6.89
N TYR A 124 -4.17 7.27 -5.84
CA TYR A 124 -2.80 6.86 -5.50
C TYR A 124 -2.24 5.83 -6.48
N SER A 125 -1.08 6.11 -7.04
CA SER A 125 -0.36 5.18 -7.91
C SER A 125 1.13 5.52 -7.96
N ARG A 126 1.93 4.68 -8.63
CA ARG A 126 3.39 4.84 -8.71
C ARG A 126 3.75 6.12 -9.47
N PRO A 127 4.83 6.83 -9.12
CA PRO A 127 5.23 8.04 -9.82
C PRO A 127 5.81 7.70 -11.19
N GLY A 128 5.63 8.63 -12.12
CA GLY A 128 6.41 8.72 -13.35
C GLY A 128 6.81 10.16 -13.61
N PHE A 129 7.88 10.34 -14.35
CA PHE A 129 8.49 11.63 -14.65
C PHE A 129 8.52 11.82 -16.15
N VAL A 130 7.83 12.85 -16.62
CA VAL A 130 7.70 13.11 -18.05
C VAL A 130 8.05 14.55 -18.38
N CYS A 131 8.52 14.84 -19.59
CA CYS A 131 8.72 16.25 -19.98
C CYS A 131 7.37 17.01 -20.01
N GLN A 132 7.41 18.33 -19.82
CA GLN A 132 6.20 19.17 -19.83
C GLN A 132 5.41 19.05 -21.14
N HIS A 133 6.10 18.75 -22.25
CA HIS A 133 5.56 18.72 -23.60
C HIS A 133 4.65 17.54 -23.88
N LEU A 134 4.77 16.43 -23.15
CA LEU A 134 3.91 15.26 -23.33
C LEU A 134 2.49 15.54 -22.82
N ASP A 135 1.50 15.38 -23.70
CA ASP A 135 0.07 15.50 -23.41
C ASP A 135 -0.75 14.51 -24.26
N CYS A 136 -2.01 14.28 -23.88
CA CYS A 136 -2.96 13.45 -24.63
C CYS A 136 -3.77 14.27 -25.66
N LYS A 137 -3.19 15.32 -26.24
CA LYS A 137 -3.85 16.21 -27.22
C LYS A 137 -3.10 16.26 -28.54
N THR A 138 -1.77 16.18 -28.51
CA THR A 138 -0.92 16.26 -29.70
C THR A 138 0.15 15.19 -29.64
N VAL A 139 0.28 14.41 -30.71
CA VAL A 139 1.31 13.39 -30.82
C VAL A 139 2.67 14.06 -30.98
N ARG A 140 3.63 13.71 -30.12
CA ARG A 140 4.99 14.28 -30.11
C ARG A 140 6.09 13.22 -30.02
N GLY A 141 5.71 11.95 -30.25
CA GLY A 141 6.56 10.80 -29.99
C GLY A 141 6.69 10.49 -28.51
N PHE A 142 7.25 9.33 -28.20
CA PHE A 142 7.38 8.82 -26.84
C PHE A 142 8.67 8.03 -26.70
N GLN A 143 9.68 8.66 -26.14
CA GLN A 143 10.96 8.06 -25.78
C GLN A 143 10.92 7.71 -24.30
N GLU A 144 11.52 6.59 -23.94
CA GLU A 144 11.52 6.06 -22.57
C GLU A 144 12.93 5.60 -22.19
N ALA A 145 13.25 5.66 -20.89
CA ALA A 145 14.56 5.25 -20.38
C ALA A 145 14.83 3.75 -20.60
N PHE A 146 13.77 2.94 -20.59
CA PHE A 146 13.75 1.51 -20.86
C PHE A 146 12.34 1.13 -21.33
N ASP A 147 12.18 -0.03 -21.96
CA ASP A 147 10.85 -0.48 -22.41
C ASP A 147 9.93 -0.75 -21.21
N THR A 148 8.85 0.02 -21.10
CA THR A 148 7.91 -0.05 -19.97
C THR A 148 6.59 -0.73 -20.32
N TYR A 149 5.99 -1.43 -19.36
CA TYR A 149 4.61 -1.91 -19.46
C TYR A 149 3.88 -1.82 -18.12
N LYS A 150 2.55 -1.69 -18.19
CA LYS A 150 1.71 -1.47 -17.02
C LYS A 150 1.83 -2.64 -16.04
N GLY A 151 2.07 -2.33 -14.77
CA GLY A 151 2.24 -3.33 -13.71
C GLY A 151 3.59 -4.06 -13.72
N MET A 152 4.59 -3.60 -14.49
CA MET A 152 5.94 -4.15 -14.42
C MET A 152 6.59 -3.92 -13.05
N GLU A 153 7.53 -4.80 -12.68
CA GLU A 153 8.42 -4.59 -11.55
C GLU A 153 9.50 -3.56 -11.92
N LEU A 154 9.77 -2.63 -10.99
CA LEU A 154 10.83 -1.63 -11.11
C LEU A 154 11.92 -1.96 -10.09
N ALA A 155 13.20 -1.75 -10.44
CA ALA A 155 14.27 -1.79 -9.46
C ALA A 155 14.14 -0.63 -8.45
N GLU A 156 14.82 -0.71 -7.30
CA GLU A 156 14.73 0.31 -6.24
C GLU A 156 15.08 1.73 -6.72
N ASP A 157 15.94 1.84 -7.73
CA ASP A 157 16.43 3.10 -8.29
C ASP A 157 15.79 3.46 -9.65
N ASP A 158 14.86 2.63 -10.15
CA ASP A 158 14.18 2.87 -11.43
C ASP A 158 12.85 3.59 -11.20
N ASP A 159 12.63 4.66 -11.96
CA ASP A 159 11.35 5.35 -12.05
C ASP A 159 10.83 5.29 -13.50
N PHE A 160 9.50 5.36 -13.68
CA PHE A 160 8.94 5.55 -15.02
C PHE A 160 9.39 6.90 -15.57
N GLN A 161 10.17 6.91 -16.64
CA GLN A 161 10.69 8.13 -17.25
C GLN A 161 10.39 8.14 -18.74
N ALA A 162 9.83 9.24 -19.24
CA ALA A 162 9.56 9.41 -20.66
C ALA A 162 9.64 10.86 -21.12
N TRP A 163 9.93 11.06 -22.40
CA TRP A 163 10.02 12.39 -23.00
C TRP A 163 9.63 12.33 -24.48
N CYS A 164 9.34 13.49 -25.06
CA CYS A 164 8.98 13.59 -26.48
C CYS A 164 10.21 13.58 -27.39
N ASP A 165 9.99 13.42 -28.70
CA ASP A 165 11.08 13.34 -29.69
C ASP A 165 11.94 14.62 -29.75
N GLU A 166 11.34 15.79 -29.50
CA GLU A 166 12.10 17.05 -29.43
C GLU A 166 13.02 17.10 -28.21
N CYS A 167 12.56 16.62 -27.06
CA CYS A 167 13.41 16.50 -25.87
C CYS A 167 14.56 15.49 -26.10
N GLU A 168 14.32 14.44 -26.89
CA GLU A 168 15.37 13.48 -27.24
C GLU A 168 16.44 14.10 -28.14
N LYS A 169 16.05 14.91 -29.12
CA LYS A 169 17.03 15.65 -29.96
C LYS A 169 17.92 16.53 -29.09
N VAL A 170 17.33 17.30 -28.17
CA VAL A 170 18.09 18.15 -27.24
C VAL A 170 19.01 17.29 -26.36
N ARG A 171 18.51 16.20 -25.78
CA ARG A 171 19.33 15.29 -24.97
C ARG A 171 20.52 14.70 -25.74
N VAL A 172 20.31 14.32 -27.00
CA VAL A 172 21.37 13.77 -27.87
C VAL A 172 22.38 14.84 -28.26
N GLU A 173 21.95 16.06 -28.57
CA GLU A 173 22.84 17.19 -28.88
C GLU A 173 23.77 17.52 -27.70
N HIS A 174 23.26 17.43 -26.47
CA HIS A 174 24.00 17.66 -25.25
C HIS A 174 24.67 16.39 -24.67
N GLY A 175 24.54 15.24 -25.34
CA GLY A 175 25.14 13.95 -24.97
C GLY A 175 24.42 13.21 -23.83
N GLU A 176 23.89 13.93 -22.85
CA GLU A 176 23.15 13.39 -21.70
C GLU A 176 22.15 14.40 -21.13
N TRP A 177 21.41 13.98 -20.10
CA TRP A 177 20.60 14.90 -19.31
C TRP A 177 21.51 15.83 -18.49
N ASN A 178 21.31 17.13 -18.65
CA ASN A 178 22.10 18.19 -18.03
C ASN A 178 21.22 19.43 -17.80
N GLU A 179 21.78 20.49 -17.22
CA GLU A 179 21.02 21.70 -16.90
C GLU A 179 20.28 22.31 -18.11
N GLU A 180 20.87 22.26 -19.31
CA GLU A 180 20.28 22.84 -20.52
C GLU A 180 19.10 21.99 -21.05
N SER A 181 19.29 20.69 -21.17
CA SER A 181 18.26 19.75 -21.62
C SER A 181 17.13 19.60 -20.61
N GLU A 182 17.43 19.58 -19.32
CA GLU A 182 16.44 19.57 -18.23
C GLU A 182 15.63 20.87 -18.19
N SER A 183 16.28 22.02 -18.40
CA SER A 183 15.62 23.32 -18.49
C SER A 183 14.66 23.41 -19.67
N PHE A 184 14.98 22.77 -20.80
CA PHE A 184 14.05 22.64 -21.93
C PHE A 184 12.90 21.67 -21.60
N ALA A 185 13.22 20.51 -21.03
CA ALA A 185 12.24 19.45 -20.79
C ALA A 185 11.23 19.79 -19.69
N GLN A 186 11.64 20.56 -18.66
CA GLN A 186 10.83 20.90 -17.47
C GLN A 186 10.03 19.69 -16.97
N ILE A 187 10.74 18.71 -16.42
CA ILE A 187 10.17 17.43 -16.02
C ILE A 187 9.04 17.65 -14.99
N LYS A 188 7.90 17.00 -15.25
CA LYS A 188 6.73 16.98 -14.38
C LYS A 188 6.48 15.58 -13.81
N LEU A 189 5.99 15.56 -12.58
CA LEU A 189 5.51 14.34 -11.91
C LEU A 189 4.11 13.98 -12.43
N VAL A 190 3.92 12.73 -12.79
CA VAL A 190 2.64 12.11 -13.16
C VAL A 190 2.46 10.79 -12.40
N CYS A 191 1.26 10.25 -12.38
CA CYS A 191 1.04 8.88 -11.90
C CYS A 191 1.24 7.85 -13.02
N GLU A 192 1.46 6.58 -12.67
CA GLU A 192 1.65 5.47 -13.61
C GLU A 192 0.52 5.39 -14.65
N ASN A 193 -0.73 5.60 -14.23
CA ASN A 193 -1.85 5.58 -15.18
C ASN A 193 -1.73 6.70 -16.22
N CYS A 194 -1.43 7.93 -15.80
CA CYS A 194 -1.19 9.03 -16.74
C CYS A 194 0.02 8.78 -17.65
N TYR A 195 1.08 8.14 -17.12
CA TYR A 195 2.24 7.76 -17.92
C TYR A 195 1.85 6.81 -19.06
N PHE A 196 1.09 5.75 -18.76
CA PHE A 196 0.66 4.80 -19.79
C PHE A 196 -0.40 5.35 -20.74
N GLU A 197 -1.28 6.25 -20.28
CA GLU A 197 -2.17 6.99 -21.20
C GLU A 197 -1.39 7.82 -22.22
N LEU A 198 -0.32 8.49 -21.78
CA LEU A 198 0.58 9.24 -22.68
C LEU A 198 1.29 8.30 -23.66
N LYS A 199 1.78 7.15 -23.18
CA LYS A 199 2.44 6.12 -24.00
C LYS A 199 1.49 5.61 -25.09
N GLU A 200 0.31 5.15 -24.70
CA GLU A 200 -0.72 4.66 -25.62
C GLU A 200 -1.10 5.72 -26.66
N PHE A 201 -1.40 6.95 -26.22
CA PHE A 201 -1.78 8.04 -27.12
C PHE A 201 -0.72 8.34 -28.19
N ASN A 202 0.57 8.33 -27.82
CA ASN A 202 1.66 8.64 -28.74
C ASN A 202 2.07 7.45 -29.62
N GLN A 203 1.72 6.21 -29.25
CA GLN A 203 2.04 5.00 -30.03
C GLN A 203 0.96 4.63 -31.06
N ILE A 204 -0.30 5.07 -30.87
CA ILE A 204 -1.42 4.78 -31.79
C ILE A 204 -1.20 5.37 -33.20
N SER A 205 -0.31 6.36 -33.37
CA SER A 205 -0.10 7.04 -34.66
C SER A 205 1.02 6.45 -35.54
N ASN A 206 1.60 5.32 -35.13
CA ASN A 206 2.64 4.61 -35.90
C ASN A 206 2.12 3.34 -36.62
N ASN A 207 0.81 3.17 -36.77
CA ASN A 207 0.18 2.09 -37.56
C ASN A 207 -0.61 2.64 -38.76
#